data_AF-A0A6G7VKA8-F1
#
_entry.id   AF-A0A6G7VKA8-F1
#
_cell.length_a   1.000
_cell.length_b   1.000
_cell.length_c   1.000
_cell.angle_alpha   90.00
_cell.angle_beta   90.00
_cell.angle_gamma   90.00
#
_symmetry.space_group_name_H-M   'P 1'
#
loop_
_entity.id
_entity.type
_entity.pdbx_description
1 polymer ?
#
loop_
_entity_poly.entity_id
_entity_poly.type
_entity_poly.pdbx_seq_one_letter_code
_entity_poly.pdbx_strand_id
1 'polypeptide(L)'
;MHAEPLHTRRPHNRTLTGWHVLAMFIGGFGIIIAVNLLLAYSAVRTFPGLETDSSYVASQTFDADRAAQDALGWTVDLTYADEDLSLHIVGPNGRNVHPEIVSATLGRATTVASDMTPDFVWTGSYLSAHTPLAPGNWNLRLDLRSADGTPFRRRIPLHVLP
;
A
#
# COMPACT_ATOMS: atom_id res chain seq x y z
N MET A 1 -15.02 92.73 10.84
CA MET A 1 -16.03 91.64 10.90
C MET A 1 -15.69 90.69 9.76
N HIS A 2 -14.78 89.73 10.01
CA HIS A 2 -14.28 88.79 9.02
C HIS A 2 -15.11 87.51 9.10
N ALA A 3 -15.83 87.16 8.03
CA ALA A 3 -16.51 85.89 7.91
C ALA A 3 -15.56 84.88 7.25
N GLU A 4 -15.26 83.80 7.98
CA GLU A 4 -14.48 82.65 7.52
C GLU A 4 -15.32 81.82 6.52
N PRO A 5 -14.78 81.37 5.37
CA PRO A 5 -15.54 80.53 4.46
C PRO A 5 -15.65 79.11 5.03
N LEU A 6 -16.89 78.68 5.28
CA LEU A 6 -17.21 77.31 5.69
C LEU A 6 -16.72 76.31 4.65
N HIS A 7 -15.72 75.51 5.02
CA HIS A 7 -15.26 74.36 4.24
C HIS A 7 -16.37 73.30 4.23
N THR A 8 -17.25 73.35 3.22
CA THR A 8 -18.24 72.31 2.98
C THR A 8 -17.53 71.08 2.45
N ARG A 9 -17.13 70.15 3.34
CA ARG A 9 -16.74 68.79 2.93
C ARG A 9 -17.96 68.15 2.27
N ARG A 10 -17.96 68.04 0.94
CA ARG A 10 -18.93 67.20 0.23
C ARG A 10 -18.77 65.76 0.73
N PRO A 11 -19.81 65.11 1.26
CA PRO A 11 -19.72 63.69 1.52
C PRO A 11 -19.53 62.98 0.18
N HIS A 12 -18.37 62.34 -0.01
CA HIS A 12 -18.17 61.45 -1.14
C HIS A 12 -19.08 60.25 -0.93
N ASN A 13 -20.28 60.29 -1.50
CA ASN A 13 -21.18 59.15 -1.53
C ASN A 13 -20.53 58.09 -2.42
N ARG A 14 -19.81 57.14 -1.80
CA ARG A 14 -19.29 55.97 -2.49
C ARG A 14 -20.48 55.06 -2.77
N THR A 15 -21.18 55.33 -3.87
CA THR A 15 -22.26 54.46 -4.32
C THR A 15 -21.64 53.16 -4.79
N LEU A 16 -22.11 52.05 -4.21
CA LEU A 16 -21.71 50.72 -4.61
C LEU A 16 -22.34 50.44 -5.99
N THR A 17 -21.64 50.80 -7.06
CA THR A 17 -22.12 50.55 -8.43
C THR A 17 -21.94 49.07 -8.79
N GLY A 18 -22.64 48.58 -9.81
CA GLY A 18 -22.48 47.21 -10.31
C GLY A 18 -21.05 46.85 -10.68
N TRP A 19 -20.22 47.84 -11.03
CA TRP A 19 -18.79 47.65 -11.30
C TRP A 19 -17.98 47.37 -10.02
N HIS A 20 -18.36 47.97 -8.88
CA HIS A 20 -17.76 47.65 -7.58
C HIS A 20 -18.10 46.21 -7.17
N VAL A 21 -19.35 45.79 -7.39
CA VAL A 21 -19.79 44.42 -7.12
C VAL A 21 -19.05 43.43 -8.03
N LEU A 22 -18.93 43.73 -9.34
CA LEU A 22 -18.16 42.93 -10.29
C LEU A 22 -16.68 42.82 -9.87
N ALA A 23 -16.06 43.93 -9.47
CA ALA A 23 -14.67 43.93 -8.98
C ALA A 23 -14.50 43.09 -7.70
N MET A 24 -15.47 43.13 -6.78
CA MET A 24 -15.47 42.29 -5.58
C MET A 24 -15.61 40.80 -5.93
N PHE A 25 -16.48 40.44 -6.87
CA PHE A 25 -16.61 39.06 -7.34
C PHE A 25 -15.33 38.56 -8.01
N ILE A 26 -14.77 39.33 -8.94
CA ILE A 26 -13.51 38.98 -9.61
C ILE A 26 -12.38 38.85 -8.58
N GLY A 27 -12.29 39.76 -7.60
CA GLY A 27 -11.32 39.70 -6.52
C GLY A 27 -11.49 38.44 -5.65
N GLY A 28 -12.72 38.14 -5.23
CA GLY A 28 -13.03 36.96 -4.42
C GLY A 28 -12.72 35.65 -5.15
N PHE A 29 -13.21 35.49 -6.38
CA PHE A 29 -12.93 34.32 -7.21
C PHE A 29 -11.44 34.22 -7.57
N GLY A 30 -10.78 35.34 -7.83
CA GLY A 30 -9.33 35.39 -8.09
C GLY A 30 -8.51 34.86 -6.92
N ILE A 31 -8.86 35.23 -5.69
CA ILE A 31 -8.22 34.71 -4.48
C ILE A 31 -8.45 33.19 -4.36
N ILE A 32 -9.69 32.73 -4.55
CA ILE A 32 -10.01 31.29 -4.49
C ILE A 32 -9.20 30.51 -5.52
N ILE A 33 -9.14 30.98 -6.77
CA ILE A 33 -8.36 30.36 -7.85
C ILE A 33 -6.87 30.36 -7.50
N ALA A 34 -6.33 31.49 -7.04
CA ALA A 34 -4.92 31.61 -6.67
C ALA A 34 -4.55 30.65 -5.53
N VAL A 35 -5.39 30.53 -4.51
CA VAL A 35 -5.21 29.57 -3.42
C VAL A 35 -5.29 28.14 -3.94
N ASN A 36 -6.28 27.80 -4.76
CA ASN A 36 -6.40 26.45 -5.34
C ASN A 36 -5.19 26.09 -6.20
N LEU A 37 -4.68 27.02 -7.00
CA LEU A 37 -3.46 26.82 -7.79
C LEU A 37 -2.22 26.72 -6.92
N LEU A 38 -2.11 27.53 -5.85
CA LEU A 38 -1.01 27.43 -4.90
C LEU A 38 -1.04 26.10 -4.14
N LEU A 39 -2.22 25.61 -3.77
CA LEU A 39 -2.42 24.31 -3.14
C LEU A 39 -2.13 23.18 -4.13
N ALA A 40 -2.56 23.28 -5.40
CA ALA A 40 -2.23 22.31 -6.44
C ALA A 40 -0.73 22.28 -6.74
N TYR A 41 -0.08 23.45 -6.88
CA TYR A 41 1.36 23.56 -7.04
C TYR A 41 2.11 23.04 -5.81
N SER A 42 1.61 23.34 -4.61
CA SER A 42 2.19 22.81 -3.38
C SER A 42 1.99 21.30 -3.29
N ALA A 43 0.83 20.75 -3.63
CA ALA A 43 0.62 19.31 -3.67
C ALA A 43 1.61 18.66 -4.64
N VAL A 44 1.71 19.16 -5.88
CA VAL A 44 2.67 18.66 -6.88
C VAL A 44 4.11 18.76 -6.40
N ARG A 45 4.52 19.83 -5.71
CA ARG A 45 5.90 19.99 -5.20
C ARG A 45 6.18 19.22 -3.91
N THR A 46 5.18 19.00 -3.04
CA THR A 46 5.32 18.32 -1.75
C THR A 46 4.91 16.85 -1.77
N PHE A 47 4.60 16.30 -2.96
CA PHE A 47 4.68 14.87 -3.20
C PHE A 47 6.08 14.53 -3.75
N PRO A 48 7.05 14.17 -2.90
CA PRO A 48 8.12 13.26 -3.30
C PRO A 48 7.48 11.87 -3.41
N GLY A 49 6.57 11.72 -4.36
CA GLY A 49 5.71 10.56 -4.53
C GLY A 49 6.00 9.85 -5.84
N LEU A 50 7.28 9.74 -6.19
CA LEU A 50 7.70 8.62 -7.04
C LEU A 50 7.86 7.39 -6.14
N GLU A 51 6.74 6.85 -5.66
CA GLU A 51 6.58 5.38 -5.64
C GLU A 51 6.18 4.98 -7.07
N THR A 52 7.06 5.33 -8.02
CA THR A 52 7.18 4.88 -9.42
C THR A 52 5.95 4.83 -10.34
N ASP A 53 6.20 5.05 -11.63
CA ASP A 53 5.31 4.78 -12.78
C ASP A 53 4.92 3.28 -12.92
N SER A 54 4.39 2.67 -11.87
CA SER A 54 4.20 1.22 -11.74
C SER A 54 2.85 0.91 -11.09
N SER A 55 1.77 1.50 -11.60
CA SER A 55 0.39 1.10 -11.26
C SER A 55 -0.35 0.54 -12.47
N TYR A 56 -0.09 1.04 -13.68
CA TYR A 56 -0.66 0.49 -14.92
C TYR A 56 0.18 -0.67 -15.49
N VAL A 57 1.51 -0.52 -15.53
CA VAL A 57 2.43 -1.60 -15.94
C VAL A 57 2.49 -2.71 -14.88
N ALA A 58 2.49 -2.35 -13.59
CA ALA A 58 2.43 -3.33 -12.50
C ALA A 58 1.13 -4.14 -12.48
N SER A 59 0.00 -3.57 -12.91
CA SER A 59 -1.24 -4.35 -13.03
C SER A 59 -1.14 -5.40 -14.14
N GLN A 60 -0.48 -5.05 -15.25
CA GLN A 60 -0.32 -5.97 -16.38
C GLN A 60 0.72 -7.07 -16.11
N THR A 61 1.80 -6.75 -15.40
CA THR A 61 2.71 -7.79 -14.88
C THR A 61 2.05 -8.58 -13.76
N PHE A 62 1.24 -7.98 -12.89
CA PHE A 62 0.58 -8.70 -11.81
C PHE A 62 -0.38 -9.78 -12.32
N ASP A 63 -1.18 -9.50 -13.36
CA ASP A 63 -2.03 -10.52 -13.97
C ASP A 63 -1.21 -11.60 -14.71
N ALA A 64 -0.10 -11.22 -15.35
CA ALA A 64 0.81 -12.17 -16.01
C ALA A 64 1.58 -13.04 -15.01
N ASP A 65 2.07 -12.45 -13.91
CA ASP A 65 2.77 -13.10 -12.80
C ASP A 65 1.82 -14.01 -12.03
N ARG A 66 0.57 -13.57 -11.81
CA ARG A 66 -0.49 -14.42 -11.26
C ARG A 66 -0.79 -15.58 -12.18
N ALA A 67 -0.95 -15.35 -13.48
CA ALA A 67 -1.20 -16.42 -14.44
C ALA A 67 -0.04 -17.42 -14.51
N ALA A 68 1.21 -16.94 -14.46
CA ALA A 68 2.40 -17.78 -14.41
C ALA A 68 2.45 -18.60 -13.10
N GLN A 69 2.14 -17.96 -11.97
CA GLN A 69 2.03 -18.63 -10.67
C GLN A 69 0.93 -19.70 -10.65
N ASP A 70 -0.25 -19.38 -11.18
CA ASP A 70 -1.38 -20.31 -11.27
C ASP A 70 -1.06 -21.47 -12.23
N ALA A 71 -0.33 -21.20 -13.32
CA ALA A 71 0.14 -22.21 -14.26
C ALA A 71 1.15 -23.20 -13.64
N LEU A 72 1.86 -22.82 -12.56
CA LEU A 72 2.68 -23.77 -11.80
C LEU A 72 1.83 -24.89 -11.20
N GLY A 73 0.55 -24.64 -10.90
CA GLY A 73 -0.37 -25.64 -10.36
C GLY A 73 0.05 -26.19 -9.00
N TRP A 74 0.76 -25.40 -8.19
CA TRP A 74 1.24 -25.85 -6.89
C TRP A 74 0.16 -25.74 -5.81
N THR A 75 -0.01 -26.84 -5.09
CA THR A 75 -0.76 -26.89 -3.83
C THR A 75 0.21 -26.71 -2.69
N VAL A 76 -0.11 -25.78 -1.78
CA VAL A 76 0.74 -25.47 -0.63
C VAL A 76 -0.09 -25.58 0.64
N ASP A 77 0.35 -26.47 1.52
CA ASP A 77 -0.28 -26.74 2.80
C ASP A 77 0.72 -26.51 3.94
N LEU A 78 0.28 -25.83 4.99
CA LEU A 78 1.07 -25.57 6.19
C LEU A 78 0.37 -26.20 7.39
N THR A 79 1.07 -27.08 8.08
CA THR A 79 0.62 -27.68 9.34
C THR A 79 1.59 -27.35 10.46
N TYR A 80 1.09 -27.42 11.69
CA TYR A 80 1.87 -27.18 12.91
C TYR A 80 1.54 -28.26 13.93
N ALA A 81 2.55 -28.99 14.36
CA ALA A 81 2.45 -30.04 15.38
C ALA A 81 3.79 -30.15 16.11
N ASP A 82 3.78 -30.47 17.40
CA ASP A 82 4.99 -30.70 18.21
C ASP A 82 6.05 -29.57 18.12
N GLU A 83 5.59 -28.31 18.04
CA GLU A 83 6.45 -27.11 17.86
C GLU A 83 7.17 -27.01 16.50
N ASP A 84 6.81 -27.87 15.55
CA ASP A 84 7.36 -27.88 14.20
C ASP A 84 6.33 -27.43 13.16
N LEU A 85 6.76 -26.50 12.30
CA LEU A 85 6.04 -26.14 11.08
C LEU A 85 6.40 -27.14 9.99
N SER A 86 5.38 -27.71 9.35
CA SER A 86 5.53 -28.59 8.20
C SER A 86 4.86 -27.96 6.98
N LEU A 87 5.69 -27.58 6.01
CA LEU A 87 5.27 -26.95 4.76
C LEU A 87 5.36 -27.97 3.61
N HIS A 88 4.21 -28.37 3.10
CA HIS A 88 4.07 -29.30 1.99
C HIS A 88 3.79 -28.52 0.71
N ILE A 89 4.61 -28.72 -0.31
CA ILE A 89 4.48 -28.09 -1.62
C ILE A 89 4.37 -29.21 -2.66
N VAL A 90 3.20 -29.35 -3.26
CA VAL A 90 2.88 -30.41 -4.21
C VAL A 90 2.63 -29.80 -5.58
N GLY A 91 3.34 -30.29 -6.59
CA GLY A 91 3.15 -29.88 -7.97
C GLY A 91 1.89 -30.47 -8.61
N PRO A 92 1.53 -30.03 -9.83
CA PRO A 92 0.31 -30.45 -10.52
C PRO A 92 0.30 -31.93 -10.91
N ASN A 93 1.47 -32.56 -10.94
CA ASN A 93 1.66 -33.98 -11.16
C ASN A 93 1.56 -34.83 -9.87
N GLY A 94 1.18 -34.22 -8.74
CA GLY A 94 1.11 -34.88 -7.43
C GLY A 94 2.48 -35.19 -6.81
N ARG A 95 3.58 -34.70 -7.39
CA ARG A 95 4.93 -34.88 -6.84
C ARG A 95 5.30 -33.70 -5.95
N ASN A 96 6.02 -33.98 -4.87
CA ASN A 96 6.55 -32.93 -4.02
C ASN A 96 7.59 -32.13 -4.80
N VAL A 97 7.47 -30.81 -4.72
CA VAL A 97 8.40 -29.88 -5.34
C VAL A 97 9.19 -29.16 -4.25
N HIS A 98 10.46 -28.91 -4.53
CA HIS A 98 11.35 -28.19 -3.63
C HIS A 98 11.81 -26.90 -4.34
N PRO A 99 11.01 -25.83 -4.26
CA PRO A 99 11.42 -24.53 -4.79
C PRO A 99 12.44 -23.85 -3.88
N GLU A 100 13.16 -22.87 -4.44
CA GLU A 100 14.00 -21.98 -3.64
C GLU A 100 13.10 -21.09 -2.77
N ILE A 101 13.38 -21.03 -1.47
CA ILE A 101 12.71 -20.10 -0.56
C ILE A 101 13.42 -18.75 -0.65
N VAL A 102 12.76 -17.77 -1.24
CA VAL A 102 13.27 -16.39 -1.31
C VAL A 102 13.04 -15.68 0.02
N SER A 103 11.86 -15.87 0.62
CA SER A 103 11.56 -15.42 1.98
C SER A 103 10.38 -16.18 2.58
N ALA A 104 10.41 -16.36 3.90
CA ALA A 104 9.31 -16.93 4.67
C ALA A 104 9.12 -16.13 5.95
N THR A 105 8.06 -15.33 6.04
CA THR A 105 7.78 -14.51 7.23
C THR A 105 6.50 -14.98 7.89
N LEU A 106 6.62 -15.48 9.12
CA LEU A 106 5.50 -15.89 9.95
C LEU A 106 5.18 -14.77 10.93
N GLY A 107 3.93 -14.29 10.93
CA GLY A 107 3.53 -13.19 11.79
C GLY A 107 2.06 -13.24 12.18
N ARG A 108 1.66 -12.38 13.12
CA ARG A 108 0.25 -12.20 13.48
C ARG A 108 -0.42 -11.20 12.54
N ALA A 109 -1.73 -11.34 12.32
CA ALA A 109 -2.48 -10.49 11.37
C ALA A 109 -2.46 -8.99 11.74
N THR A 110 -2.28 -8.65 13.02
CA THR A 110 -2.47 -7.28 13.54
C THR A 110 -1.22 -6.64 14.15
N THR A 111 -0.10 -7.37 14.23
CA THR A 111 1.12 -6.87 14.90
C THR A 111 2.37 -7.39 14.20
N VAL A 112 3.17 -6.46 13.65
CA VAL A 112 4.50 -6.74 13.05
C VAL A 112 5.59 -7.09 14.07
N ALA A 113 5.37 -6.77 15.35
CA ALA A 113 6.35 -7.05 16.42
C ALA A 113 6.55 -8.55 16.72
N SER A 114 5.75 -9.44 16.11
CA SER A 114 5.90 -10.89 16.23
C SER A 114 6.24 -11.56 14.90
N ASP A 115 6.66 -10.80 13.89
CA ASP A 115 7.12 -11.35 12.62
C ASP A 115 8.46 -12.08 12.86
N MET A 116 8.51 -13.36 12.53
CA MET A 116 9.68 -14.22 12.60
C MET A 116 9.94 -14.88 11.25
N THR A 117 11.18 -15.30 11.00
CA THR A 117 11.56 -16.00 9.76
C THR A 117 11.90 -17.43 10.13
N PRO A 118 10.99 -18.40 9.93
CA PRO A 118 11.28 -19.80 10.21
C PRO A 118 12.42 -20.31 9.31
N ASP A 119 13.37 -21.04 9.89
CA ASP A 119 14.46 -21.67 9.14
C ASP A 119 14.00 -23.02 8.62
N PHE A 120 13.45 -23.03 7.40
CA PHE A 120 12.92 -24.22 6.78
C PHE A 120 14.02 -25.10 6.21
N VAL A 121 14.07 -26.34 6.67
CA VAL A 121 15.00 -27.38 6.22
C VAL A 121 14.24 -28.44 5.43
N TRP A 122 14.79 -28.82 4.28
CA TRP A 122 14.21 -29.88 3.45
C TRP A 122 14.42 -31.27 4.08
N THR A 123 13.34 -32.00 4.32
CA THR A 123 13.36 -33.34 4.92
C THR A 123 13.49 -34.48 3.91
N GLY A 124 13.44 -34.17 2.61
CA GLY A 124 13.33 -35.16 1.53
C GLY A 124 11.93 -35.22 0.91
N SER A 125 10.91 -34.77 1.64
CA SER A 125 9.52 -34.76 1.19
C SER A 125 8.79 -33.45 1.51
N TYR A 126 9.13 -32.76 2.59
CA TYR A 126 8.52 -31.47 2.96
C TYR A 126 9.57 -30.56 3.59
N LEU A 127 9.21 -29.29 3.78
CA LEU A 127 10.04 -28.31 4.48
C LEU A 127 9.62 -28.27 5.95
N SER A 128 10.57 -28.41 6.86
CA SER A 128 10.31 -28.38 8.30
C SER A 128 11.08 -27.26 8.98
N ALA A 129 10.45 -26.54 9.90
CA ALA A 129 11.09 -25.52 10.71
C ALA A 129 10.63 -25.65 12.16
N HIS A 130 11.59 -25.80 13.08
CA HIS A 130 11.29 -25.75 14.51
C HIS A 130 10.99 -24.31 14.91
N THR A 131 9.79 -24.07 15.41
CA THR A 131 9.30 -22.72 15.71
C THR A 131 8.29 -22.78 16.85
N PRO A 132 8.68 -22.47 18.10
CA PRO A 132 7.76 -22.46 19.21
C PRO A 132 6.75 -21.32 19.06
N LEU A 133 5.49 -21.66 18.76
CA LEU A 133 4.40 -20.71 18.59
C LEU A 133 3.43 -20.76 19.76
N ALA A 134 3.09 -19.58 20.27
CA ALA A 134 1.96 -19.44 21.17
C ALA A 134 0.63 -19.69 20.45
N PRO A 135 -0.40 -20.20 21.15
CA PRO A 135 -1.73 -20.42 20.56
C PRO A 135 -2.32 -19.20 19.86
N GLY A 136 -3.20 -19.46 18.90
CA GLY A 136 -3.97 -18.46 18.17
C GLY A 136 -3.64 -18.36 16.67
N ASN A 137 -3.99 -17.20 16.08
CA ASN A 137 -3.92 -17.00 14.64
C ASN A 137 -2.58 -16.45 14.19
N TRP A 138 -2.02 -17.10 13.17
CA TRP A 138 -0.77 -16.78 12.51
C TRP A 138 -0.97 -16.75 11.00
N ASN A 139 -0.08 -16.06 10.29
CA ASN A 139 -0.03 -16.02 8.84
C ASN A 139 1.40 -16.18 8.37
N LEU A 140 1.64 -17.19 7.55
CA LEU A 140 2.90 -17.36 6.86
C LEU A 140 2.82 -16.64 5.51
N ARG A 141 3.72 -15.69 5.28
CA ARG A 141 3.92 -15.02 3.99
C ARG A 141 5.12 -15.71 3.33
N LEU A 142 4.85 -16.46 2.27
CA LEU A 142 5.86 -17.15 1.47
C LEU A 142 6.14 -16.39 0.18
N ASP A 143 7.42 -16.26 -0.13
CA ASP A 143 7.95 -15.91 -1.45
C ASP A 143 8.90 -17.04 -1.86
N LEU A 144 8.53 -17.75 -2.92
CA LEU A 144 9.23 -18.90 -3.45
C LEU A 144 9.60 -18.63 -4.90
N ARG A 145 10.63 -19.32 -5.38
CA ARG A 145 11.03 -19.31 -6.78
C ARG A 145 11.11 -20.74 -7.29
N SER A 146 10.39 -21.01 -8.38
CA SER A 146 10.48 -22.28 -9.10
C SER A 146 11.83 -22.44 -9.79
N ALA A 147 12.13 -23.68 -10.20
CA ALA A 147 13.35 -23.97 -10.95
C ALA A 147 13.42 -23.24 -12.32
N ASP A 148 12.28 -22.87 -12.89
CA ASP A 148 12.20 -22.06 -14.12
C ASP A 148 12.24 -20.53 -13.86
N GLY A 149 12.35 -20.11 -12.59
CA GLY A 149 12.45 -18.72 -12.18
C GLY A 149 11.11 -18.02 -11.93
N THR A 150 9.98 -18.68 -12.19
CA THR A 150 8.65 -18.16 -11.89
C THR A 150 8.49 -17.86 -10.39
N PRO A 151 8.11 -16.62 -10.02
CA PRO A 151 7.85 -16.29 -8.63
C PRO A 151 6.52 -16.92 -8.18
N PHE A 152 6.49 -17.42 -6.96
CA PHE A 152 5.28 -17.91 -6.31
C PHE A 152 5.16 -17.24 -4.94
N ARG A 153 4.14 -16.39 -4.78
CA ARG A 153 3.88 -15.68 -3.52
C ARG A 153 2.53 -16.08 -2.96
N ARG A 154 2.49 -16.51 -1.69
CA ARG A 154 1.22 -16.90 -1.04
C ARG A 154 1.20 -16.55 0.44
N ARG A 155 0.03 -16.18 0.92
CA ARG A 155 -0.26 -16.03 2.35
C ARG A 155 -1.05 -17.24 2.81
N ILE A 156 -0.55 -17.93 3.83
CA ILE A 156 -1.15 -19.15 4.36
C ILE A 156 -1.56 -18.88 5.82
N PRO A 157 -2.86 -18.90 6.13
CA PRO A 157 -3.31 -18.79 7.51
C PRO A 157 -2.98 -20.07 8.27
N LEU A 158 -2.54 -19.90 9.51
CA LEU A 158 -2.25 -20.99 10.44
C LEU A 158 -2.99 -20.73 11.75
N HIS A 159 -3.68 -21.74 12.25
CA HIS A 159 -4.32 -21.70 13.56
C HIS A 159 -3.62 -22.69 14.49
N VAL A 160 -2.98 -22.17 15.54
CA VAL A 160 -2.32 -22.97 16.57
C VAL A 160 -3.30 -23.19 17.71
N LEU A 161 -3.64 -24.46 17.96
CA LEU A 161 -4.51 -24.86 19.05
C LEU A 161 -3.78 -24.75 20.40
N PRO A 162 -4.50 -24.49 21.50
CA PRO A 162 -3.95 -24.45 22.85
C PRO A 162 -3.56 -25.84 23.39
#